data_AF-A0A4S4M4F3-F1
#
_entry.id   AF-A0A4S4M4F3-F1
#
_cell.length_a   1.000
_cell.length_b   1.000
_cell.length_c   1.000
_cell.angle_alpha   90.00
_cell.angle_beta   90.00
_cell.angle_gamma   90.00
#
_symmetry.space_group_name_H-M   'P 1'
#
loop_
_entity.id
_entity.type
_entity.pdbx_description
1 polymer ?
#
loop_
_entity_poly.entity_id
_entity_poly.type
_entity_poly.pdbx_seq_one_letter_code
_entity_poly.pdbx_strand_id
1 'polypeptide(L)'
;MKFFIDDLPIVFPYDRIYPEQYAYMCDLKRTLDAGFFPTKRKLIYCSRTVPEIEKALSELKRLMEYRISTAETAEQKQKERSFMGLGLTSRKNLCIHPEVSKEKKGKVVDARCRDLTNSAVCEKARNDPGSVEVCDFHENLGRLEPGNLLPSGIWTLADVLQYGRDKGVCPYFAVRRMMPFVDVIIYSFHYLLDPKVAEQVSKEMSKDAIVVFDEAHNIGMFFNLRLSTLQNMPGMIEPSYLLPCADNVCIESLSIDLTRPMLDSAARSVNKLADKIDE
;
A
#
# COMPACT_ATOMS: atom_id res chain seq x y z
N MET A 1 -28.48 -0.31 -2.16
CA MET A 1 -29.30 -1.30 -1.44
C MET A 1 -28.75 -1.55 -0.03
N LYS A 2 -29.60 -1.87 0.96
CA LYS A 2 -29.17 -2.39 2.27
C LYS A 2 -29.60 -3.86 2.40
N PHE A 3 -28.71 -4.75 2.82
CA PHE A 3 -29.03 -6.15 3.13
C PHE A 3 -28.14 -6.66 4.27
N PHE A 4 -28.37 -7.88 4.74
CA PHE A 4 -27.62 -8.47 5.84
C PHE A 4 -26.85 -9.70 5.37
N ILE A 5 -25.62 -9.83 5.86
CA ILE A 5 -24.87 -11.09 5.83
C ILE A 5 -24.68 -11.49 7.30
N ASP A 6 -25.39 -12.53 7.71
CA ASP A 6 -25.59 -12.90 9.11
C ASP A 6 -26.14 -11.70 9.93
N ASP A 7 -25.34 -11.19 10.87
CA ASP A 7 -25.62 -10.07 11.76
C ASP A 7 -25.04 -8.72 11.26
N LEU A 8 -24.31 -8.72 10.14
CA LEU A 8 -23.64 -7.54 9.61
C LEU A 8 -24.51 -6.81 8.56
N PRO A 9 -24.97 -5.57 8.82
CA PRO A 9 -25.64 -4.77 7.81
C PRO A 9 -24.64 -4.29 6.74
N ILE A 10 -24.94 -4.61 5.48
CA ILE A 10 -24.17 -4.22 4.30
C ILE A 10 -24.90 -3.12 3.54
N VAL A 11 -24.21 -2.02 3.28
CA VAL A 11 -24.66 -0.94 2.40
C VAL A 11 -23.95 -1.09 1.05
N PHE A 12 -24.69 -1.55 0.04
CA PHE A 12 -24.16 -1.82 -1.30
C PHE A 12 -24.55 -0.69 -2.27
N PRO A 13 -23.60 -0.09 -3.02
CA PRO A 13 -23.82 1.15 -3.78
C PRO A 13 -24.55 0.95 -5.12
N TYR A 14 -25.15 -0.22 -5.34
CA TYR A 14 -25.90 -0.56 -6.54
C TYR A 14 -27.27 -1.14 -6.20
N ASP A 15 -28.17 -1.16 -7.19
CA ASP A 15 -29.56 -1.61 -7.05
C ASP A 15 -29.73 -3.12 -7.17
N ARG A 16 -28.70 -3.83 -7.63
CA ARG A 16 -28.69 -5.29 -7.75
C ARG A 16 -27.32 -5.85 -7.36
N ILE A 17 -27.33 -6.99 -6.67
CA ILE A 17 -26.15 -7.81 -6.39
C ILE A 17 -26.25 -9.13 -7.16
N TYR A 18 -25.13 -9.57 -7.73
CA TYR A 18 -25.06 -10.87 -8.39
C TYR A 18 -24.88 -12.00 -7.34
N PRO A 19 -25.44 -13.21 -7.57
CA PRO A 19 -25.28 -14.33 -6.63
C PRO A 19 -23.83 -14.65 -6.29
N GLU A 20 -22.93 -14.54 -7.27
CA GLU A 20 -21.50 -14.78 -7.11
C GLU A 20 -20.84 -13.73 -6.21
N GLN A 21 -21.27 -12.46 -6.31
CA GLN A 21 -20.80 -11.39 -5.43
C GLN A 21 -21.27 -11.61 -3.99
N TYR A 22 -22.53 -12.01 -3.81
CA TYR A 22 -23.05 -12.32 -2.49
C TYR A 22 -22.29 -13.48 -1.85
N ALA A 23 -22.05 -14.56 -2.60
CA ALA A 23 -21.26 -15.69 -2.15
C ALA A 23 -19.83 -15.28 -1.73
N TYR A 24 -19.16 -14.46 -2.56
CA TYR A 24 -17.84 -13.92 -2.23
C TYR A 24 -17.84 -13.10 -0.93
N MET A 25 -18.85 -12.26 -0.71
CA MET A 25 -18.96 -11.48 0.52
C MET A 25 -19.19 -12.35 1.76
N CYS A 26 -19.96 -13.44 1.64
CA CYS A 26 -20.12 -14.44 2.70
C CYS A 26 -18.79 -15.14 3.02
N ASP A 27 -18.02 -15.54 2.00
CA ASP A 27 -16.72 -16.18 2.17
C ASP A 27 -15.70 -15.25 2.84
N LEU A 28 -15.70 -13.98 2.44
CA LEU A 28 -14.88 -12.94 3.04
C LEU A 28 -15.23 -12.75 4.52
N LYS A 29 -16.53 -12.66 4.86
CA LYS A 29 -16.99 -12.53 6.25
C LYS A 29 -16.52 -13.71 7.10
N ARG A 30 -16.72 -14.95 6.61
CA ARG A 30 -16.27 -16.16 7.31
C ARG A 30 -14.77 -16.16 7.59
N THR A 31 -13.96 -15.73 6.61
CA THR A 31 -12.50 -15.61 6.78
C THR A 31 -12.13 -14.55 7.82
N LEU A 32 -12.83 -13.41 7.81
CA LEU A 32 -12.55 -12.32 8.73
C LEU A 32 -13.02 -12.60 10.16
N ASP A 33 -14.10 -13.36 10.35
CA ASP A 33 -14.63 -13.77 11.65
C ASP A 33 -13.80 -14.89 12.31
N ALA A 34 -13.14 -15.73 11.50
CA ALA A 34 -12.26 -16.79 12.00
C ALA A 34 -11.06 -16.23 12.78
N GLY A 35 -10.56 -15.06 12.38
CA GLY A 35 -9.67 -14.28 13.23
C GLY A 35 -10.51 -13.46 14.20
N PHE A 36 -10.37 -13.68 15.50
CA PHE A 36 -11.06 -12.83 16.48
C PHE A 36 -10.37 -11.47 16.56
N PHE A 37 -11.07 -10.37 16.24
CA PHE A 37 -10.51 -9.02 16.27
C PHE A 37 -11.37 -8.06 17.12
N PRO A 38 -10.87 -7.60 18.28
CA PRO A 38 -11.66 -6.80 19.22
C PRO A 38 -11.79 -5.31 18.84
N THR A 39 -11.03 -4.81 17.86
CA THR A 39 -10.95 -3.37 17.53
C THR A 39 -11.07 -3.11 16.03
N LYS A 40 -11.42 -1.86 15.68
CA LYS A 40 -11.45 -1.38 14.29
C LYS A 40 -10.06 -1.51 13.67
N ARG A 41 -9.97 -2.23 12.55
CA ARG A 41 -8.71 -2.47 11.82
C ARG A 41 -8.54 -1.50 10.67
N LYS A 42 -7.29 -1.15 10.39
CA LYS A 42 -6.90 -0.42 9.17
C LYS A 42 -6.95 -1.37 7.98
N LEU A 43 -7.52 -0.93 6.87
CA LEU A 43 -7.53 -1.66 5.61
C LEU A 43 -6.39 -1.17 4.72
N ILE A 44 -5.63 -2.11 4.18
CA ILE A 44 -4.51 -1.86 3.28
C ILE A 44 -4.82 -2.56 1.98
N TYR A 45 -5.11 -1.79 0.95
CA TYR A 45 -5.41 -2.31 -0.38
C TYR A 45 -4.19 -2.18 -1.29
N CYS A 46 -3.71 -3.31 -1.77
CA CYS A 46 -2.50 -3.41 -2.56
C CYS A 46 -2.85 -3.72 -4.00
N SER A 47 -2.50 -2.82 -4.91
CA SER A 47 -2.75 -3.01 -6.34
C SER A 47 -1.46 -2.94 -7.17
N ARG A 48 -1.52 -3.29 -8.46
CA ARG A 48 -0.32 -3.34 -9.31
C ARG A 48 0.02 -2.00 -9.90
N THR A 49 -0.97 -1.36 -10.52
CA THR A 49 -0.76 -0.20 -11.35
C THR A 49 -1.35 1.07 -10.74
N VAL A 50 -0.81 2.22 -11.11
CA VAL A 50 -1.33 3.53 -10.66
C VAL A 50 -2.78 3.75 -11.10
N PRO A 51 -3.20 3.40 -12.34
CA PRO A 51 -4.60 3.51 -12.73
C PRO A 51 -5.56 2.65 -11.91
N GLU A 52 -5.15 1.44 -11.48
CA GLU A 52 -5.97 0.62 -10.58
C GLU A 52 -6.13 1.29 -9.20
N ILE A 53 -5.05 1.87 -8.67
CA ILE A 53 -5.10 2.65 -7.41
C ILE A 53 -6.10 3.81 -7.54
N GLU A 54 -6.07 4.57 -8.65
CA GLU A 54 -7.02 5.67 -8.86
C GLU A 54 -8.47 5.19 -9.02
N LYS A 55 -8.69 4.09 -9.73
CA LYS A 55 -10.02 3.47 -9.86
C LYS A 55 -10.54 3.03 -8.49
N ALA A 56 -9.73 2.35 -7.68
CA ALA A 56 -10.12 1.90 -6.35
C ALA A 56 -10.45 3.08 -5.42
N LEU A 57 -9.67 4.18 -5.47
CA LEU A 57 -9.97 5.40 -4.71
C LEU A 57 -11.28 6.05 -5.17
N SER A 58 -11.56 6.05 -6.47
CA SER A 58 -12.79 6.60 -7.03
C SER A 58 -14.02 5.78 -6.63
N GLU A 59 -13.92 4.46 -6.66
CA GLU A 59 -14.97 3.55 -6.18
C GLU A 59 -15.19 3.70 -4.67
N LEU A 60 -14.12 3.84 -3.87
CA LEU A 60 -14.22 4.10 -2.44
C LEU A 60 -14.92 5.44 -2.15
N LYS A 61 -14.59 6.49 -2.92
CA LYS A 61 -15.22 7.81 -2.82
C LYS A 61 -16.73 7.72 -3.10
N ARG A 62 -17.12 7.05 -4.20
CA ARG A 62 -18.54 6.82 -4.54
C ARG A 62 -19.27 6.01 -3.46
N LEU A 63 -18.62 4.99 -2.91
CA LEU A 63 -19.18 4.19 -1.83
C LEU A 63 -19.42 5.03 -0.56
N MET A 64 -18.46 5.86 -0.15
CA MET A 64 -18.63 6.71 1.02
C MET A 64 -19.72 7.77 0.82
N GLU A 65 -19.80 8.38 -0.37
CA GLU A 65 -20.88 9.31 -0.72
C GLU A 65 -22.27 8.63 -0.63
N TYR A 66 -22.37 7.40 -1.12
CA TYR A 66 -23.59 6.59 -1.01
C TYR A 66 -23.93 6.22 0.45
N ARG A 67 -22.94 5.90 1.28
CA ARG A 67 -23.16 5.63 2.71
C ARG A 67 -23.63 6.88 3.46
N ILE A 68 -23.09 8.06 3.13
CA ILE A 68 -23.53 9.33 3.72
C ILE A 68 -24.97 9.66 3.32
N SER A 69 -25.36 9.40 2.06
CA SER A 69 -26.72 9.70 1.58
C SER A 69 -27.77 8.74 2.16
N THR A 70 -27.40 7.50 2.43
CA THR A 70 -28.29 6.46 2.98
C THR A 70 -28.31 6.35 4.50
N ALA A 71 -27.45 7.11 5.19
CA ALA A 71 -27.45 7.21 6.65
C ALA A 71 -28.71 7.92 7.17
N GLU A 72 -29.35 7.33 8.17
CA GLU A 72 -30.65 7.76 8.68
C GLU A 72 -30.51 8.80 9.80
N THR A 73 -29.49 8.66 10.64
CA THR A 73 -29.24 9.58 11.76
C THR A 73 -28.09 10.55 11.50
N ALA A 74 -28.08 11.67 12.23
CA ALA A 74 -27.00 12.65 12.16
C ALA A 74 -25.67 12.07 12.65
N GLU A 75 -25.69 11.22 13.69
CA GLU A 75 -24.48 10.58 14.20
C GLU A 75 -23.88 9.60 13.18
N GLN A 76 -24.73 8.85 12.47
CA GLN A 76 -24.28 7.96 11.40
C GLN A 76 -23.64 8.76 10.26
N LYS A 77 -24.27 9.85 9.82
CA LYS A 77 -23.69 10.73 8.79
C LYS A 77 -22.33 11.28 9.21
N GLN A 78 -22.19 11.70 10.46
CA GLN A 78 -20.92 12.20 10.96
C GLN A 78 -19.84 11.11 11.03
N LYS A 79 -20.21 9.90 11.44
CA LYS A 79 -19.31 8.74 11.44
C LYS A 79 -18.80 8.43 10.03
N GLU A 80 -19.69 8.40 9.04
CA GLU A 80 -19.29 8.17 7.63
C GLU A 80 -18.41 9.31 7.08
N ARG A 81 -18.69 10.57 7.46
CA ARG A 81 -17.84 11.73 7.08
C ARG A 81 -16.45 11.71 7.73
N SER A 82 -16.33 11.10 8.91
CA SER A 82 -15.04 10.96 9.59
C SER A 82 -14.13 9.89 8.97
N PHE A 83 -14.67 9.05 8.08
CA PHE A 83 -13.92 7.99 7.43
C PHE A 83 -12.85 8.56 6.49
N MET A 84 -11.62 8.10 6.66
CA MET A 84 -10.47 8.64 5.91
C MET A 84 -9.81 7.56 5.05
N GLY A 85 -9.67 7.87 3.76
CA GLY A 85 -9.01 7.00 2.78
C GLY A 85 -7.98 7.77 1.96
N LEU A 86 -6.79 7.20 1.80
CA LEU A 86 -5.70 7.82 1.05
C LEU A 86 -5.09 6.90 -0.01
N GLY A 87 -4.76 7.48 -1.15
CA GLY A 87 -3.89 6.87 -2.16
C GLY A 87 -2.42 7.20 -1.90
N LEU A 88 -1.55 6.19 -1.93
CA LEU A 88 -0.10 6.38 -1.88
C LEU A 88 0.56 5.75 -3.12
N THR A 89 1.44 6.53 -3.74
CA THR A 89 2.29 6.09 -4.85
C THR A 89 3.72 6.63 -4.70
N SER A 90 4.47 6.70 -5.81
CA SER A 90 5.85 7.18 -5.83
C SER A 90 5.97 8.69 -5.79
N ARG A 91 7.15 9.16 -5.35
CA ARG A 91 7.50 10.59 -5.39
C ARG A 91 7.32 11.16 -6.79
N LYS A 92 7.64 10.39 -7.83
CA LYS A 92 7.45 10.81 -9.24
C LYS A 92 6.00 11.20 -9.54
N ASN A 93 5.02 10.51 -8.95
CA ASN A 93 3.61 10.74 -9.24
C ASN A 93 2.99 11.81 -8.32
N LEU A 94 3.60 12.09 -7.16
CA LEU A 94 3.08 13.03 -6.15
C LEU A 94 3.92 14.31 -6.00
N CYS A 95 5.00 14.48 -6.77
CA CYS A 95 5.86 15.65 -6.70
C CYS A 95 5.27 16.82 -7.50
N ILE A 96 5.18 17.98 -6.85
CA ILE A 96 4.74 19.25 -7.46
C ILE A 96 5.87 20.30 -7.54
N HIS A 97 7.08 19.95 -7.10
CA HIS A 97 8.23 20.86 -7.16
C HIS A 97 8.57 21.17 -8.63
N PRO A 98 8.74 22.44 -9.01
CA PRO A 98 8.81 22.85 -10.42
C PRO A 98 9.99 22.25 -11.19
N GLU A 99 11.10 21.97 -10.51
CA GLU A 99 12.28 21.35 -11.14
C GLU A 99 12.26 19.83 -11.06
N VAL A 100 12.09 19.28 -9.86
CA VAL A 100 12.12 17.83 -9.61
C VAL A 100 10.99 17.09 -10.32
N SER A 101 9.81 17.68 -10.46
CA SER A 101 8.66 17.03 -11.14
C SER A 101 8.87 16.83 -12.65
N LYS A 102 9.80 17.54 -13.28
CA LYS A 102 10.11 17.42 -14.71
C LYS A 102 10.94 16.17 -15.04
N GLU A 103 11.53 15.53 -14.03
CA GLU A 103 12.41 14.38 -14.21
C GLU A 103 11.65 13.12 -14.65
N LYS A 104 12.14 12.45 -15.70
CA LYS A 104 11.47 11.27 -16.27
C LYS A 104 11.70 10.00 -15.45
N LYS A 105 12.86 9.88 -14.79
CA LYS A 105 13.28 8.67 -14.06
C LYS A 105 12.97 8.81 -12.57
N GLY A 106 12.22 7.87 -12.00
CA GLY A 106 11.85 7.88 -10.57
C GLY A 106 13.06 7.92 -9.63
N LYS A 107 14.15 7.21 -9.96
CA LYS A 107 15.39 7.23 -9.17
C LYS A 107 16.02 8.64 -9.05
N VAL A 108 15.91 9.45 -10.12
CA VAL A 108 16.44 10.82 -10.14
C VAL A 108 15.56 11.74 -9.28
N VAL A 109 14.24 11.60 -9.40
CA VAL A 109 13.26 12.27 -8.52
C VAL A 109 13.54 11.97 -7.05
N ASP A 110 13.78 10.70 -6.71
CA ASP A 110 14.06 10.27 -5.34
C ASP A 110 15.37 10.84 -4.80
N ALA A 111 16.41 10.89 -5.62
CA ALA A 111 17.70 11.48 -5.24
C ALA A 111 17.56 13.00 -5.00
N ARG A 112 17.03 13.73 -5.98
CA ARG A 112 16.83 15.18 -5.89
C ARG A 112 15.92 15.57 -4.71
N CYS A 113 14.82 14.84 -4.51
CA CYS A 113 13.95 15.06 -3.37
C CYS A 113 14.71 14.85 -2.05
N ARG A 114 15.54 13.81 -1.94
CA ARG A 114 16.34 13.56 -0.74
C ARG A 114 17.34 14.68 -0.49
N ASP A 115 17.98 15.20 -1.53
CA ASP A 115 18.96 16.29 -1.40
C ASP A 115 18.31 17.56 -0.82
N LEU A 116 17.08 17.87 -1.25
CA LEU A 116 16.31 19.04 -0.79
C LEU A 116 15.61 18.87 0.56
N THR A 117 15.35 17.64 1.01
CA THR A 117 14.60 17.37 2.26
C THR A 117 15.43 16.69 3.34
N ASN A 118 16.76 16.59 3.17
CA ASN A 118 17.63 16.00 4.17
C ASN A 118 17.59 16.83 5.45
N SER A 119 17.48 16.19 6.62
CA SER A 119 17.41 16.87 7.92
C SER A 119 18.58 17.83 8.13
N ALA A 120 19.80 17.42 7.75
CA ALA A 120 20.99 18.26 7.87
C ALA A 120 20.94 19.50 6.95
N VAL A 121 20.29 19.40 5.78
CA VAL A 121 20.12 20.52 4.85
C VAL A 121 19.04 21.46 5.37
N CYS A 122 17.89 20.93 5.81
CA CYS A 122 16.83 21.70 6.43
C CYS A 122 17.31 22.44 7.68
N GLU A 123 18.13 21.81 8.53
CA GLU A 123 18.69 22.43 9.73
C GLU A 123 19.67 23.56 9.39
N LYS A 124 20.56 23.35 8.41
CA LYS A 124 21.45 24.41 7.91
C LYS A 124 20.68 25.59 7.33
N ALA A 125 19.63 25.34 6.55
CA ALA A 125 18.78 26.41 6.00
C ALA A 125 18.05 27.21 7.09
N ARG A 126 17.71 26.58 8.22
CA ARG A 126 17.09 27.27 9.37
C ARG A 126 18.09 28.11 10.16
N ASN A 127 19.32 27.61 10.30
CA ASN A 127 20.39 28.30 11.02
C ASN A 127 21.00 29.45 10.20
N ASP A 128 21.12 29.27 8.89
CA ASP A 128 21.64 30.26 7.94
C ASP A 128 20.74 30.33 6.69
N PRO A 129 19.70 31.19 6.71
CA PRO A 129 18.74 31.32 5.62
C PRO A 129 19.41 31.75 4.31
N GLY A 130 19.28 30.91 3.27
CA GLY A 130 19.84 31.18 1.92
C GLY A 130 21.19 30.50 1.65
N SER A 131 21.78 29.82 2.63
CA SER A 131 23.03 29.06 2.45
C SER A 131 22.87 27.80 1.60
N VAL A 132 21.70 27.17 1.66
CA VAL A 132 21.39 25.91 0.95
C VAL A 132 19.96 25.93 0.40
N GLU A 133 19.78 25.25 -0.73
CA GLU A 133 18.46 25.09 -1.35
C GLU A 133 17.65 24.02 -0.60
N VAL A 134 16.38 24.33 -0.32
CA VAL A 134 15.42 23.45 0.33
C VAL A 134 14.10 23.43 -0.43
N CYS A 135 13.30 22.39 -0.21
CA CYS A 135 11.97 22.29 -0.79
C CYS A 135 10.95 23.06 0.07
N ASP A 136 10.48 24.21 -0.41
CA ASP A 136 9.47 25.03 0.27
C ASP A 136 8.20 24.23 0.64
N PHE A 137 7.73 23.39 -0.27
CA PHE A 137 6.56 22.53 -0.05
C PHE A 137 6.76 21.57 1.14
N HIS A 138 7.97 21.09 1.37
CA HIS A 138 8.29 20.22 2.51
C HIS A 138 8.41 21.02 3.80
N GLU A 139 9.08 22.17 3.77
CA GLU A 139 9.23 23.02 4.97
C GLU A 139 7.88 23.57 5.46
N ASN A 140 6.98 23.91 4.55
CA ASN A 140 5.62 24.34 4.89
C ASN A 140 4.82 23.26 5.63
N LEU A 141 5.08 21.97 5.39
CA LEU A 141 4.47 20.89 6.18
C LEU A 141 4.90 20.89 7.64
N GLY A 142 6.11 21.40 7.94
CA GLY A 142 6.59 21.51 9.32
C GLY A 142 5.79 22.50 10.16
N ARG A 143 5.02 23.39 9.52
CA ARG A 143 4.14 24.37 10.18
C ARG A 143 2.78 23.80 10.56
N LEU A 144 2.44 22.62 10.07
CA LEU A 144 1.14 21.98 10.26
C LEU A 144 1.28 20.72 11.12
N GLU A 145 0.27 20.42 11.93
CA GLU A 145 0.26 19.21 12.74
C GLU A 145 0.09 17.95 11.86
N PRO A 146 0.85 16.86 12.11
CA PRO A 146 0.83 15.66 11.27
C PRO A 146 -0.53 15.00 11.06
N GLY A 147 -1.47 15.15 12.01
CA GLY A 147 -2.83 14.60 11.92
C GLY A 147 -3.85 15.52 11.23
N ASN A 148 -3.47 16.75 10.90
CA ASN A 148 -4.36 17.76 10.30
C ASN A 148 -3.83 18.28 8.96
N LEU A 149 -3.01 17.47 8.28
CA LEU A 149 -2.44 17.84 6.97
C LEU A 149 -3.48 17.75 5.86
N LEU A 150 -4.40 16.79 5.97
CA LEU A 150 -5.50 16.57 5.04
C LEU A 150 -6.82 16.49 5.84
N PRO A 151 -7.87 17.22 5.42
CA PRO A 151 -9.20 17.09 5.99
C PRO A 151 -9.75 15.66 5.87
N SER A 152 -10.73 15.31 6.72
CA SER A 152 -11.44 14.02 6.65
C SER A 152 -12.12 13.83 5.29
N GLY A 153 -11.99 12.62 4.75
CA GLY A 153 -12.57 12.24 3.47
C GLY A 153 -11.73 11.23 2.69
N ILE A 154 -12.18 10.92 1.48
CA ILE A 154 -11.46 10.06 0.54
C ILE A 154 -10.70 10.94 -0.45
N TRP A 155 -9.39 10.73 -0.53
CA TRP A 155 -8.50 11.53 -1.35
C TRP A 155 -7.89 10.69 -2.47
N THR A 156 -8.25 11.02 -3.71
CA THR A 156 -7.58 10.46 -4.89
C THR A 156 -6.18 11.08 -5.07
N LEU A 157 -5.34 10.48 -5.91
CA LEU A 157 -4.01 11.03 -6.19
C LEU A 157 -4.10 12.46 -6.77
N ALA A 158 -5.05 12.69 -7.68
CA ALA A 158 -5.34 14.00 -8.23
C ALA A 158 -5.81 15.01 -7.16
N ASP A 159 -6.70 14.59 -6.25
CA ASP A 159 -7.19 15.46 -5.17
C ASP A 159 -6.04 15.93 -4.26
N VAL A 160 -5.13 15.02 -3.87
CA VAL A 160 -3.98 15.36 -3.03
C VAL A 160 -3.00 16.29 -3.77
N LEU A 161 -2.76 16.05 -5.05
CA LEU A 161 -1.91 16.91 -5.88
C LEU A 161 -2.47 18.33 -5.95
N GLN A 162 -3.77 18.47 -6.19
CA GLN A 162 -4.42 19.77 -6.26
C GLN A 162 -4.37 20.49 -4.91
N TYR A 163 -4.71 19.79 -3.83
CA TYR A 163 -4.63 20.35 -2.48
C TYR A 163 -3.23 20.85 -2.11
N GLY A 164 -2.19 20.09 -2.48
CA GLY A 164 -0.81 20.50 -2.26
C GLY A 164 -0.40 21.76 -3.02
N ARG A 165 -0.94 21.96 -4.24
CA ARG A 165 -0.75 23.20 -5.01
C ARG A 165 -1.45 24.37 -4.34
N ASP A 166 -2.69 24.17 -3.92
CA ASP A 166 -3.52 25.24 -3.34
C ASP A 166 -3.02 25.70 -1.96
N LYS A 167 -2.50 24.76 -1.15
CA LYS A 167 -1.98 25.05 0.20
C LYS A 167 -0.46 25.27 0.25
N GLY A 168 0.26 25.04 -0.85
CA GLY A 168 1.71 25.15 -0.90
C GLY A 168 2.43 24.11 -0.03
N VAL A 169 1.88 22.89 0.08
CA VAL A 169 2.43 21.80 0.91
C VAL A 169 2.76 20.58 0.06
N CYS A 170 3.74 19.78 0.47
CA CYS A 170 4.19 18.62 -0.30
C CYS A 170 3.18 17.47 -0.25
N PRO A 171 2.56 17.06 -1.38
CA PRO A 171 1.57 15.98 -1.40
C PRO A 171 2.12 14.64 -0.88
N TYR A 172 3.32 14.28 -1.33
CA TYR A 172 3.96 13.01 -0.98
C TYR A 172 4.17 12.86 0.54
N PHE A 173 4.76 13.88 1.17
CA PHE A 173 5.02 13.85 2.60
C PHE A 173 3.75 14.07 3.43
N ALA A 174 2.75 14.79 2.91
CA ALA A 174 1.45 14.91 3.55
C ALA A 174 0.77 13.54 3.70
N VAL A 175 0.62 12.80 2.59
CA VAL A 175 0.02 11.46 2.59
C VAL A 175 0.80 10.51 3.52
N ARG A 176 2.13 10.55 3.44
CA ARG A 176 2.98 9.68 4.26
C ARG A 176 2.81 9.95 5.76
N ARG A 177 2.80 11.22 6.19
CA ARG A 177 2.60 11.59 7.62
C ARG A 177 1.17 11.31 8.10
N MET A 178 0.19 11.31 7.21
CA MET A 178 -1.20 10.96 7.52
C MET A 178 -1.46 9.45 7.60
N MET A 179 -0.54 8.60 7.12
CA MET A 179 -0.70 7.15 7.08
C MET A 179 -1.13 6.50 8.40
N PRO A 180 -0.63 6.92 9.59
CA PRO A 180 -1.09 6.36 10.86
C PRO A 180 -2.57 6.62 11.14
N PHE A 181 -3.13 7.74 10.66
CA PHE A 181 -4.45 8.25 11.03
C PHE A 181 -5.59 7.82 10.09
N VAL A 182 -5.29 7.15 8.98
CA VAL A 182 -6.31 6.73 8.00
C VAL A 182 -6.94 5.38 8.31
N ASP A 183 -8.18 5.20 7.86
CA ASP A 183 -8.88 3.92 7.93
C ASP A 183 -8.52 2.99 6.77
N VAL A 184 -8.34 3.57 5.58
CA VAL A 184 -7.98 2.83 4.36
C VAL A 184 -6.79 3.48 3.70
N ILE A 185 -5.81 2.68 3.32
CA ILE A 185 -4.73 3.11 2.43
C ILE A 185 -4.66 2.21 1.20
N ILE A 186 -4.57 2.84 0.03
CA ILE A 186 -4.49 2.16 -1.27
C ILE A 186 -3.13 2.47 -1.88
N TYR A 187 -2.28 1.46 -2.06
CA TYR A 187 -0.94 1.65 -2.62
C TYR A 187 -0.45 0.45 -3.43
N SER A 188 0.72 0.58 -4.06
CA SER A 188 1.28 -0.48 -4.90
C SER A 188 1.99 -1.57 -4.11
N PHE A 189 1.81 -2.85 -4.47
CA PHE A 189 2.49 -3.96 -3.79
C PHE A 189 4.02 -3.82 -3.71
N HIS A 190 4.65 -3.05 -4.62
CA HIS A 190 6.08 -2.77 -4.59
C HIS A 190 6.55 -2.12 -3.27
N TYR A 191 5.67 -1.41 -2.55
CA TYR A 191 5.98 -0.76 -1.27
C TYR A 191 6.06 -1.74 -0.10
N LEU A 192 5.26 -2.81 -0.13
CA LEU A 192 5.31 -3.89 0.87
C LEU A 192 6.51 -4.82 0.66
N LEU A 193 6.95 -4.97 -0.59
CA LEU A 193 8.00 -5.92 -0.97
C LEU A 193 9.42 -5.32 -0.95
N ASP A 194 9.57 -4.00 -0.95
CA ASP A 194 10.89 -3.37 -0.80
C ASP A 194 11.27 -3.27 0.69
N PRO A 195 12.31 -3.99 1.18
CA PRO A 195 12.72 -3.99 2.58
C PRO A 195 12.91 -2.59 3.16
N LYS A 196 13.47 -1.66 2.37
CA LYS A 196 13.78 -0.30 2.84
C LYS A 196 12.52 0.50 3.11
N VAL A 197 11.49 0.25 2.32
CA VAL A 197 10.20 0.93 2.40
C VAL A 197 9.30 0.19 3.39
N ALA A 198 9.25 -1.13 3.30
CA ALA A 198 8.49 -2.02 4.16
C ALA A 198 8.87 -1.86 5.63
N GLU A 199 10.14 -1.68 5.99
CA GLU A 199 10.53 -1.44 7.40
C GLU A 199 10.01 -0.09 7.92
N GLN A 200 9.99 0.93 7.08
CA GLN A 200 9.47 2.25 7.48
C GLN A 200 7.94 2.25 7.55
N VAL A 201 7.30 1.63 6.56
CA VAL A 201 5.84 1.53 6.45
C VAL A 201 5.27 0.58 7.50
N SER A 202 5.95 -0.53 7.81
CA SER A 202 5.51 -1.48 8.85
C SER A 202 5.55 -0.88 10.26
N LYS A 203 6.48 0.06 10.53
CA LYS A 203 6.50 0.83 11.78
C LYS A 203 5.30 1.77 11.92
N GLU A 204 4.78 2.27 10.80
CA GLU A 204 3.61 3.15 10.73
C GLU A 204 2.27 2.36 10.64
N MET A 205 2.35 1.03 10.44
CA MET A 205 1.22 0.11 10.34
C MET A 205 0.86 -0.53 11.68
N SER A 206 -0.44 -0.66 11.94
CA SER A 206 -0.94 -1.49 13.05
C SER A 206 -0.71 -2.96 12.74
N LYS A 207 -0.24 -3.75 13.72
CA LYS A 207 -0.06 -5.21 13.59
C LYS A 207 -1.36 -5.93 13.22
N ASP A 208 -2.50 -5.34 13.56
CA ASP A 208 -3.83 -5.87 13.29
C ASP A 208 -4.43 -5.34 11.98
N ALA A 209 -3.63 -4.86 11.02
CA ALA A 209 -4.18 -4.38 9.74
C ALA A 209 -4.70 -5.52 8.85
N ILE A 210 -5.78 -5.27 8.10
CA ILE A 210 -6.25 -6.16 7.04
C ILE A 210 -5.54 -5.78 5.75
N VAL A 211 -4.77 -6.71 5.18
CA VAL A 211 -4.09 -6.49 3.89
C VAL A 211 -4.85 -7.25 2.80
N VAL A 212 -5.29 -6.52 1.78
CA VAL A 212 -5.93 -7.06 0.58
C VAL A 212 -4.94 -6.94 -0.57
N PHE A 213 -4.61 -8.07 -1.19
CA PHE A 213 -3.84 -8.12 -2.41
C PHE A 213 -4.77 -8.28 -3.61
N ASP A 214 -4.83 -7.25 -4.44
CA ASP A 214 -5.50 -7.28 -5.71
C ASP A 214 -4.60 -7.92 -6.77
N GLU A 215 -5.18 -8.70 -7.69
CA GLU A 215 -4.45 -9.42 -8.75
C GLU A 215 -3.27 -10.26 -8.25
N ALA A 216 -3.50 -10.96 -7.13
CA ALA A 216 -2.52 -11.75 -6.38
C ALA A 216 -1.90 -12.92 -7.15
N HIS A 217 -2.43 -13.28 -8.32
CA HIS A 217 -1.86 -14.30 -9.22
C HIS A 217 -0.39 -14.02 -9.61
N ASN A 218 0.06 -12.77 -9.45
CA ASN A 218 1.43 -12.36 -9.72
C ASN A 218 2.41 -12.49 -8.54
N ILE A 219 1.90 -12.75 -7.34
CA ILE A 219 2.71 -12.73 -6.11
C ILE A 219 3.73 -13.88 -6.08
N GLY A 220 3.40 -15.04 -6.67
CA GLY A 220 4.33 -16.18 -6.78
C GLY A 220 5.63 -15.85 -7.53
N MET A 221 5.56 -14.98 -8.55
CA MET A 221 6.75 -14.50 -9.28
C MET A 221 7.62 -13.58 -8.40
N PHE A 222 7.01 -12.81 -7.49
CA PHE A 222 7.74 -11.90 -6.59
C PHE A 222 8.38 -12.62 -5.39
N PHE A 223 7.73 -13.67 -4.87
CA PHE A 223 8.28 -14.46 -3.75
C PHE A 223 9.57 -15.20 -4.14
N ASN A 224 9.67 -15.71 -5.37
CA ASN A 224 10.88 -16.36 -5.87
C ASN A 224 12.09 -15.42 -6.01
N LEU A 225 11.88 -14.09 -6.10
CA LEU A 225 12.96 -13.12 -6.26
C LEU A 225 13.50 -12.53 -4.94
N ARG A 226 12.82 -12.70 -3.79
CA ARG A 226 13.21 -12.06 -2.50
C ARG A 226 12.90 -12.89 -1.25
N LEU A 227 13.26 -14.17 -1.28
CA LEU A 227 13.09 -15.12 -0.16
C LEU A 227 13.82 -14.74 1.15
N SER A 228 14.71 -13.75 1.17
CA SER A 228 15.41 -13.34 2.39
C SER A 228 14.71 -12.25 3.22
N THR A 229 13.71 -11.54 2.68
CA THR A 229 13.17 -10.33 3.32
C THR A 229 11.88 -10.57 4.11
N LEU A 230 11.03 -11.51 3.69
CA LEU A 230 9.72 -11.72 4.31
C LEU A 230 9.75 -12.62 5.56
N GLN A 231 10.84 -13.36 5.80
CA GLN A 231 11.01 -14.14 7.02
C GLN A 231 11.17 -13.28 8.29
N ASN A 232 11.37 -11.96 8.15
CA ASN A 232 11.54 -11.03 9.26
C ASN A 232 10.29 -10.20 9.60
N MET A 233 9.13 -10.46 8.98
CA MET A 233 7.86 -9.90 9.45
C MET A 233 7.20 -10.89 10.43
N PRO A 234 7.16 -10.59 11.73
CA PRO A 234 6.56 -11.49 12.70
C PRO A 234 5.05 -11.56 12.48
N GLY A 235 4.55 -12.71 12.00
CA GLY A 235 3.18 -13.17 12.20
C GLY A 235 2.12 -12.83 11.14
N MET A 236 2.48 -12.35 9.94
CA MET A 236 1.46 -11.88 8.96
C MET A 236 1.23 -12.79 7.74
N ILE A 237 1.89 -13.95 7.63
CA ILE A 237 1.63 -14.89 6.53
C ILE A 237 1.63 -16.31 7.09
N GLU A 238 0.49 -16.77 7.59
CA GLU A 238 0.28 -18.22 7.60
C GLU A 238 -0.08 -18.66 6.18
N PRO A 239 0.60 -19.69 5.61
CA PRO A 239 0.32 -20.21 4.27
C PRO A 239 -1.14 -20.66 4.07
N SER A 240 -1.88 -20.89 5.16
CA SER A 240 -3.29 -21.29 5.19
C SER A 240 -4.27 -20.20 4.74
N TYR A 241 -3.88 -18.92 4.71
CA TYR A 241 -4.75 -17.81 4.29
C TYR A 241 -4.49 -17.32 2.85
N LEU A 242 -3.60 -17.97 2.10
CA LEU A 242 -3.59 -17.83 0.65
C LEU A 242 -4.80 -18.59 0.11
N LEU A 243 -5.91 -17.87 -0.13
CA LEU A 243 -6.95 -18.41 -1.02
C LEU A 243 -6.27 -18.83 -2.33
N PRO A 244 -6.49 -20.05 -2.81
CA PRO A 244 -6.02 -20.43 -4.13
C PRO A 244 -6.76 -19.55 -5.12
N CYS A 245 -6.04 -18.65 -5.81
CA CYS A 245 -6.54 -18.05 -7.03
C CYS A 245 -6.85 -19.21 -7.99
N ALA A 246 -8.12 -19.57 -8.06
CA ALA A 246 -8.65 -20.54 -8.98
C ALA A 246 -8.62 -19.94 -10.39
N ASP A 247 -7.45 -20.00 -11.01
CA ASP A 247 -7.29 -20.06 -12.45
C ASP A 247 -6.17 -21.08 -12.73
N ASN A 248 -6.60 -22.27 -13.17
CA ASN A 248 -5.79 -23.46 -13.47
C ASN A 248 -4.87 -23.27 -14.69
N VAL A 249 -3.95 -22.28 -14.66
CA VAL A 249 -2.99 -22.06 -15.76
C VAL A 249 -1.53 -22.00 -15.31
N CYS A 250 -1.22 -21.97 -13.99
CA CYS A 250 0.17 -21.84 -13.53
C CYS A 250 0.72 -22.99 -12.68
N ILE A 251 0.09 -24.18 -12.66
CA ILE A 251 0.72 -25.41 -12.11
C ILE A 251 1.55 -26.09 -13.21
N GLU A 252 2.53 -25.38 -13.75
CA GLU A 252 3.71 -25.98 -14.38
C GLU A 252 4.91 -25.06 -14.11
N SER A 253 5.30 -25.00 -12.85
CA SER A 253 6.65 -24.62 -12.49
C SER A 253 7.08 -25.61 -11.43
N LEU A 254 7.76 -26.67 -11.88
CA LEU A 254 8.44 -27.65 -11.05
C LEU A 254 9.19 -26.93 -9.91
N SER A 255 8.65 -26.98 -8.70
CA SER A 255 9.40 -26.67 -7.50
C SER A 255 10.21 -27.91 -7.13
N ILE A 256 11.47 -27.95 -7.57
CA ILE A 256 12.45 -28.86 -6.98
C ILE A 256 13.08 -28.11 -5.81
N ASP A 257 12.84 -28.60 -4.59
CA ASP A 257 13.48 -28.08 -3.38
C ASP A 257 14.97 -28.41 -3.40
N LEU A 258 15.77 -27.45 -3.88
CA LEU A 258 17.23 -27.54 -3.89
C LEU A 258 17.75 -27.26 -2.49
N THR A 259 18.00 -28.33 -1.73
CA THR A 259 18.68 -28.24 -0.44
C THR A 259 20.20 -28.10 -0.64
N ARG A 260 20.90 -27.41 0.28
CA ARG A 260 22.37 -27.29 0.26
C ARG A 260 23.10 -28.64 0.08
N PRO A 261 22.70 -29.74 0.75
CA PRO A 261 23.32 -31.05 0.54
C PRO A 261 23.18 -31.58 -0.89
N MET A 262 22.06 -31.31 -1.58
CA MET A 262 21.84 -31.72 -2.96
C MET A 262 22.70 -30.90 -3.94
N LEU A 263 22.82 -29.60 -3.72
CA LEU A 263 23.72 -28.73 -4.48
C LEU A 263 25.19 -29.11 -4.29
N ASP A 264 25.61 -29.40 -3.06
CA ASP A 264 26.97 -29.85 -2.78
C ASP A 264 27.26 -31.23 -3.42
N SER A 265 26.27 -32.11 -3.46
CA SER A 265 26.41 -33.41 -4.13
C SER A 265 26.48 -33.27 -5.65
N ALA A 266 25.69 -32.37 -6.23
CA ALA A 266 25.74 -32.07 -7.66
C ALA A 266 27.08 -31.43 -8.06
N ALA A 267 27.57 -30.47 -7.27
CA ALA A 267 28.86 -29.83 -7.48
C ALA A 267 30.03 -30.84 -7.42
N ARG A 268 29.99 -31.79 -6.47
CA ARG A 268 30.96 -32.88 -6.40
C ARG A 268 30.93 -33.78 -7.64
N SER A 269 29.74 -34.12 -8.15
CA SER A 269 29.60 -34.95 -9.35
C SER A 269 30.09 -34.24 -10.61
N VAL A 270 29.88 -32.93 -10.72
CA VAL A 270 30.35 -32.11 -11.86
C VAL A 270 31.87 -31.97 -11.83
N ASN A 271 32.48 -31.72 -10.67
CA ASN A 271 33.94 -31.65 -10.56
C ASN A 271 34.59 -33.00 -10.90
N LYS A 272 34.00 -34.11 -10.45
CA LYS A 272 34.48 -35.47 -10.81
C LYS A 272 34.36 -35.78 -12.30
N LEU A 273 33.46 -35.10 -13.02
CA LEU A 273 33.30 -35.23 -14.46
C LEU A 273 34.32 -34.34 -15.19
N ALA A 274 34.62 -33.15 -14.66
CA ALA A 274 35.67 -32.28 -15.17
C ALA A 274 37.06 -32.93 -15.04
N ASP A 275 37.36 -33.54 -13.89
CA ASP A 275 38.62 -34.27 -13.67
C ASP A 275 38.80 -35.44 -14.65
N LYS A 276 37.71 -36.04 -15.13
CA LYS A 276 37.73 -37.12 -16.15
C LYS A 276 37.82 -36.62 -17.59
N ILE A 277 37.58 -35.34 -17.82
CA ILE A 277 37.71 -34.71 -19.15
C ILE A 277 39.14 -34.18 -19.34
N ASP A 278 39.83 -33.87 -18.24
CA ASP A 278 41.22 -33.41 -18.23
C ASP A 278 42.27 -34.54 -18.14
N GLU A 279 41.86 -35.81 -17.99
CA GLU A 279 42.65 -37.04 -18.22
C GLU A 279 42.63 -37.46 -19.70
#